data_AF-A0A2D9C3Y1-F1
#
_entry.id   AF-A0A2D9C3Y1-F1
#
_cell.length_a   1.000
_cell.length_b   1.000
_cell.length_c   1.000
_cell.angle_alpha   90.00
_cell.angle_beta   90.00
_cell.angle_gamma   90.00
#
_symmetry.space_group_name_H-M   'P 1'
#
loop_
_entity.id
_entity.type
_entity.pdbx_description
1 polymer ?
#
loop_
_entity_poly.entity_id
_entity_poly.type
_entity_poly.pdbx_seq_one_letter_code
_entity_poly.pdbx_strand_id
1 'polypeptide(L)'
;MYLLAALCTTTGTALGSSPVDFIVDPALSSIDLTIEVDVGVASDSDTDSSSLSGILRVELDDYDNPTQISLHDLQIVIDNDLSFNWSFGFFGSADASLTSGAVTWGMTDAFVGPVPIINDFYVLPDVPVAMQGTMAVSYDIFLVGTGSEVINLADQGDFFSTIDGTVTTNNGTATLNSTLPIDSTTPLVDGDGNELGTLHVTGSATIVATGIAPSCPPDLTGDGNLDFFDISAFLGAFSSMDPIADFDNNGVYNFFDVSAFLGAFTSGCP
;
A
#
# COMPACT_ATOMS: atom_id res chain seq x y z
N MET A 1 3.60 1.10 -28.78
CA MET A 1 5.08 1.12 -28.82
C MET A 1 5.54 0.93 -27.38
N TYR A 2 5.69 -0.32 -26.96
CA TYR A 2 6.00 -0.69 -25.57
C TYR A 2 7.41 -0.23 -25.25
N LEU A 3 7.52 0.82 -24.44
CA LEU A 3 8.79 1.21 -23.85
C LEU A 3 9.12 0.17 -22.78
N LEU A 4 10.28 -0.48 -22.92
CA LEU A 4 10.89 -1.27 -21.85
C LEU A 4 10.92 -0.39 -20.59
N ALA A 5 10.09 -0.68 -19.59
CA ALA A 5 10.29 -0.17 -18.25
C ALA A 5 11.54 -0.86 -17.70
N ALA A 6 12.62 -0.08 -17.57
CA ALA A 6 13.79 -0.50 -16.84
C ALA A 6 13.34 -0.81 -15.40
N LEU A 7 13.59 -2.04 -14.94
CA LEU A 7 13.49 -2.40 -13.53
C LEU A 7 14.44 -1.49 -12.75
N CYS A 8 13.92 -0.40 -12.18
CA CYS A 8 14.63 0.37 -11.17
C CYS A 8 14.16 -0.15 -9.80
N THR A 9 14.59 -1.36 -9.46
CA THR A 9 14.57 -1.81 -8.08
C THR A 9 15.69 -1.07 -7.36
N THR A 10 15.36 -0.14 -6.48
CA THR A 10 16.35 0.45 -5.58
C THR A 10 16.75 -0.62 -4.58
N THR A 11 17.93 -1.21 -4.77
CA THR A 11 18.54 -2.06 -3.75
C THR A 11 19.01 -1.17 -2.61
N GLY A 12 18.11 -0.82 -1.69
CA GLY A 12 18.47 -0.29 -0.39
C GLY A 12 19.14 -1.37 0.46
N THR A 13 19.79 -0.97 1.55
CA THR A 13 20.05 -1.89 2.65
C THR A 13 18.77 -1.96 3.49
N ALA A 14 18.31 -3.18 3.81
CA ALA A 14 17.22 -3.39 4.76
C ALA A 14 17.49 -2.59 6.06
N LEU A 15 16.43 -2.07 6.68
CA LEU A 15 16.48 -1.24 7.88
C LEU A 15 16.90 -2.05 9.11
N GLY A 16 16.86 -3.38 9.02
CA GLY A 16 17.38 -4.30 10.05
C GLY A 16 16.30 -4.87 10.96
N SER A 17 15.02 -4.53 10.72
CA SER A 17 13.83 -5.14 11.31
C SER A 17 13.12 -6.03 10.28
N SER A 18 12.24 -6.95 10.68
CA SER A 18 11.39 -7.66 9.72
C SER A 18 10.27 -6.73 9.22
N PRO A 19 9.93 -6.82 7.93
CA PRO A 19 8.68 -6.28 7.44
C PRO A 19 7.48 -6.96 8.12
N VAL A 20 6.48 -6.16 8.45
CA VAL A 20 5.21 -6.55 9.08
C VAL A 20 4.04 -6.24 8.16
N ASP A 21 2.98 -7.03 8.26
CA ASP A 21 1.73 -6.80 7.55
C ASP A 21 0.90 -5.74 8.26
N PHE A 22 0.64 -4.64 7.56
CA PHE A 22 -0.33 -3.61 7.92
C PHE A 22 -1.65 -3.97 7.27
N ILE A 23 -2.68 -4.18 8.10
CA ILE A 23 -4.02 -4.56 7.63
C ILE A 23 -4.82 -3.30 7.34
N VAL A 24 -5.37 -3.21 6.14
CA VAL A 24 -6.22 -2.09 5.72
C VAL A 24 -7.57 -2.16 6.45
N ASP A 25 -7.99 -1.05 7.06
CA ASP A 25 -9.30 -0.92 7.69
C ASP A 25 -10.34 -0.44 6.66
N PRO A 26 -11.30 -1.29 6.25
CA PRO A 26 -12.31 -0.92 5.25
C PRO A 26 -13.32 0.11 5.75
N ALA A 27 -13.41 0.36 7.05
CA ALA A 27 -14.27 1.42 7.59
C ALA A 27 -13.64 2.82 7.44
N LEU A 28 -12.33 2.90 7.24
CA LEU A 28 -11.56 4.14 7.15
C LEU A 28 -10.86 4.31 5.79
N SER A 29 -10.94 3.30 4.92
CA SER A 29 -10.28 3.29 3.62
C SER A 29 -11.32 3.25 2.51
N SER A 30 -11.18 4.15 1.54
CA SER A 30 -12.08 4.24 0.39
C SER A 30 -11.32 4.61 -0.87
N ILE A 31 -11.88 4.21 -2.01
CA ILE A 31 -11.55 4.77 -3.31
C ILE A 31 -12.76 5.54 -3.83
N ASP A 32 -12.50 6.73 -4.35
CA ASP A 32 -13.47 7.57 -5.03
C ASP A 32 -12.96 7.82 -6.45
N LEU A 33 -13.70 7.38 -7.46
CA LEU A 33 -13.37 7.54 -8.87
C LEU A 33 -14.43 8.33 -9.59
N THR A 34 -14.00 9.30 -10.38
CA THR A 34 -14.81 9.98 -11.39
C THR A 34 -14.22 9.68 -12.75
N ILE A 35 -15.06 9.23 -13.67
CA ILE A 35 -14.68 9.00 -15.04
C ILE A 35 -15.52 9.91 -15.92
N GLU A 36 -14.85 10.78 -16.66
CA GLU A 36 -15.42 11.57 -17.73
C GLU A 36 -15.14 10.89 -19.07
N VAL A 37 -16.18 10.74 -19.88
CA VAL A 37 -16.10 10.30 -21.27
C VAL A 37 -16.48 11.48 -22.14
N ASP A 38 -15.53 11.95 -22.96
CA ASP A 38 -15.76 12.92 -24.02
C ASP A 38 -15.70 12.18 -25.36
N VAL A 39 -16.75 12.30 -26.19
CA VAL A 39 -16.83 11.71 -27.54
C VAL A 39 -16.65 12.76 -28.64
N GLY A 40 -15.97 13.87 -28.33
CA GLY A 40 -15.64 14.99 -29.21
C GLY A 40 -16.80 15.94 -29.52
N VAL A 41 -18.05 15.47 -29.43
CA VAL A 41 -19.28 16.26 -29.67
C VAL A 41 -20.15 16.44 -28.42
N ALA A 42 -19.91 15.63 -27.40
CA ALA A 42 -20.57 15.66 -26.10
C ALA A 42 -19.65 14.98 -25.08
N SER A 43 -19.73 15.40 -23.82
CA SER A 43 -19.11 14.69 -22.71
C SER A 43 -20.11 14.48 -21.58
N ASP A 44 -19.85 13.46 -20.77
CA ASP A 44 -20.55 13.21 -19.52
C ASP A 44 -19.59 12.57 -18.53
N SER A 45 -19.88 12.70 -17.24
CA SER A 45 -19.05 12.15 -16.17
C SER A 45 -19.91 11.42 -15.15
N ASP A 46 -19.40 10.30 -14.66
CA ASP A 46 -20.04 9.58 -13.55
C ASP A 46 -19.01 9.27 -12.47
N THR A 47 -19.49 9.18 -11.22
CA THR A 47 -18.67 8.99 -10.04
C THR A 47 -19.17 7.78 -9.26
N ASP A 48 -18.24 6.92 -8.85
CA ASP A 48 -18.54 5.82 -7.95
C ASP A 48 -17.42 5.63 -6.91
N SER A 49 -17.73 4.95 -5.81
CA SER A 49 -16.84 4.77 -4.68
C SER A 49 -17.00 3.39 -4.05
N SER A 50 -15.95 2.91 -3.41
CA SER A 50 -15.98 1.63 -2.70
C SER A 50 -15.05 1.67 -1.49
N SER A 51 -15.35 0.86 -0.48
CA SER A 51 -14.38 0.61 0.58
C SER A 51 -13.20 -0.20 0.06
N LEU A 52 -12.06 -0.08 0.74
CA LEU A 52 -10.85 -0.80 0.41
C LEU A 52 -10.47 -1.77 1.52
N SER A 53 -10.07 -2.98 1.15
CA SER A 53 -9.46 -3.95 2.05
C SER A 53 -8.11 -4.43 1.51
N GLY A 54 -7.35 -5.14 2.33
CA GLY A 54 -6.08 -5.73 1.91
C GLY A 54 -4.95 -5.54 2.91
N ILE A 55 -3.73 -5.61 2.40
CA ILE A 55 -2.50 -5.59 3.20
C ILE A 55 -1.43 -4.70 2.54
N LEU A 56 -0.61 -4.07 3.38
CA LEU A 56 0.66 -3.48 2.99
C LEU A 56 1.73 -4.16 3.83
N ARG A 57 2.75 -4.72 3.20
CA ARG A 57 3.89 -5.28 3.92
C ARG A 57 4.98 -4.23 4.02
N VAL A 58 5.21 -3.72 5.22
CA VAL A 58 6.02 -2.53 5.48
C VAL A 58 7.09 -2.85 6.49
N GLU A 59 8.29 -2.31 6.27
CA GLU A 59 9.39 -2.34 7.22
C GLU A 59 9.65 -0.90 7.69
N LEU A 60 9.64 -0.70 9.00
CA LEU A 60 10.04 0.53 9.68
C LEU A 60 11.37 0.31 10.38
N ASP A 61 12.22 1.32 10.44
CA ASP A 61 13.49 1.23 11.18
C ASP A 61 13.26 1.08 12.69
N ASP A 62 12.24 1.75 13.22
CA ASP A 62 11.75 1.64 14.58
C ASP A 62 10.21 1.73 14.56
N TYR A 63 9.53 0.74 15.16
CA TYR A 63 8.06 0.71 15.17
C TYR A 63 7.43 1.58 16.26
N ASP A 64 8.20 2.12 17.20
CA ASP A 64 7.75 3.08 18.20
C ASP A 64 8.05 4.53 17.78
N ASN A 65 9.20 4.80 17.18
CA ASN A 65 9.55 6.14 16.65
C ASN A 65 10.19 6.07 15.24
N PRO A 66 9.40 5.81 14.19
CA PRO A 66 9.92 5.52 12.86
C PRO A 66 10.55 6.75 12.21
N THR A 67 11.77 6.60 11.68
CA THR A 67 12.47 7.63 10.92
C THR A 67 12.69 7.24 9.46
N GLN A 68 12.52 5.97 9.12
CA GLN A 68 12.58 5.44 7.76
C GLN A 68 11.51 4.38 7.52
N ILE A 69 11.06 4.25 6.28
CA ILE A 69 10.06 3.27 5.84
C ILE A 69 10.44 2.65 4.50
N SER A 70 10.21 1.36 4.35
CA SER A 70 10.23 0.64 3.08
C SER A 70 8.94 -0.17 2.91
N LEU A 71 8.46 -0.25 1.67
CA LEU A 71 7.31 -1.08 1.29
C LEU A 71 7.86 -2.31 0.56
N HIS A 72 7.40 -3.50 0.93
CA HIS A 72 7.85 -4.80 0.40
C HIS A 72 6.77 -5.50 -0.42
N ASP A 73 5.50 -5.28 -0.07
CA ASP A 73 4.34 -5.87 -0.73
C ASP A 73 3.14 -4.93 -0.56
N LEU A 74 2.23 -4.95 -1.51
CA LEU A 74 1.00 -4.18 -1.52
C LEU A 74 -0.09 -5.03 -2.18
N GLN A 75 -1.19 -5.24 -1.47
CA GLN A 75 -2.40 -5.80 -2.05
C GLN A 75 -3.58 -5.00 -1.53
N ILE A 76 -4.21 -4.22 -2.42
CA ILE A 76 -5.40 -3.43 -2.12
C ILE A 76 -6.54 -3.93 -3.00
N VAL A 77 -7.68 -4.23 -2.40
CA VAL A 77 -8.88 -4.76 -3.06
C VAL A 77 -10.00 -3.73 -2.93
N ILE A 78 -10.71 -3.52 -4.03
CA ILE A 78 -11.95 -2.75 -4.08
C ILE A 78 -13.08 -3.71 -3.66
N ASP A 79 -13.72 -3.43 -2.53
CA ASP A 79 -14.61 -4.41 -1.87
C ASP A 79 -15.93 -4.65 -2.62
N ASN A 80 -16.45 -3.60 -3.24
CA ASN A 80 -17.67 -3.61 -4.06
C ASN A 80 -17.35 -3.18 -5.48
N ASP A 81 -18.02 -3.80 -6.44
CA ASP A 81 -17.92 -3.44 -7.85
C ASP A 81 -18.22 -1.95 -8.07
N LEU A 82 -17.44 -1.30 -8.92
CA LEU A 82 -17.69 0.08 -9.34
C LEU A 82 -18.49 0.08 -10.63
N SER A 83 -19.48 0.95 -10.75
CA SER A 83 -20.37 1.07 -11.91
C SER A 83 -20.47 2.52 -12.36
N PHE A 84 -20.27 2.75 -13.66
CA PHE A 84 -20.30 4.07 -14.27
C PHE A 84 -21.33 4.11 -15.41
N ASN A 85 -22.10 5.18 -15.50
CA ASN A 85 -23.18 5.37 -16.48
C ASN A 85 -23.13 6.77 -17.08
N TRP A 86 -22.91 6.85 -18.39
CA TRP A 86 -22.85 8.10 -19.13
C TRP A 86 -24.03 8.25 -20.10
N SER A 87 -24.60 9.45 -20.15
CA SER A 87 -25.68 9.82 -21.06
C SER A 87 -25.33 11.09 -21.85
N PHE A 88 -25.16 10.92 -23.16
CA PHE A 88 -24.86 12.00 -24.11
C PHE A 88 -26.14 12.58 -24.75
N GLY A 89 -27.28 12.43 -24.08
CA GLY A 89 -28.59 12.83 -24.59
C GLY A 89 -28.95 12.13 -25.90
N PHE A 90 -29.20 12.90 -26.97
CA PHE A 90 -29.53 12.33 -28.29
C PHE A 90 -28.38 11.52 -28.88
N PHE A 91 -27.13 11.77 -28.47
CA PHE A 91 -25.97 11.05 -29.01
C PHE A 91 -25.84 9.63 -28.46
N GLY A 92 -26.59 9.24 -27.43
CA GLY A 92 -26.59 7.87 -26.90
C GLY A 92 -26.06 7.77 -25.47
N SER A 93 -25.59 6.59 -25.09
CA SER A 93 -25.13 6.28 -23.73
C SER A 93 -24.05 5.21 -23.72
N ALA A 94 -23.30 5.16 -22.61
CA ALA A 94 -22.39 4.08 -22.30
C ALA A 94 -22.50 3.71 -20.82
N ASP A 95 -22.19 2.47 -20.51
CA ASP A 95 -22.05 1.96 -19.15
C ASP A 95 -20.78 1.15 -19.02
N ALA A 96 -20.17 1.17 -17.83
CA ALA A 96 -19.02 0.38 -17.51
C ALA A 96 -19.12 -0.18 -16.08
N SER A 97 -18.65 -1.40 -15.86
CA SER A 97 -18.54 -1.98 -14.53
C SER A 97 -17.18 -2.62 -14.30
N LEU A 98 -16.54 -2.24 -13.19
CA LEU A 98 -15.32 -2.86 -12.70
C LEU A 98 -15.69 -3.90 -11.65
N THR A 99 -15.35 -5.16 -11.93
CA THR A 99 -15.55 -6.29 -11.02
C THR A 99 -14.22 -6.85 -10.55
N SER A 100 -14.18 -7.27 -9.28
CA SER A 100 -12.95 -7.82 -8.64
C SER A 100 -11.72 -6.90 -8.80
N GLY A 101 -11.93 -5.59 -8.71
CA GLY A 101 -10.87 -4.59 -8.84
C GLY A 101 -9.86 -4.72 -7.71
N ALA A 102 -8.58 -4.75 -8.04
CA ALA A 102 -7.51 -4.70 -7.05
C ALA A 102 -6.24 -4.07 -7.63
N VAL A 103 -5.36 -3.61 -6.74
CA VAL A 103 -4.01 -3.17 -7.06
C VAL A 103 -3.05 -4.04 -6.28
N THR A 104 -2.10 -4.65 -6.98
CA THR A 104 -1.15 -5.58 -6.38
C THR A 104 0.27 -5.23 -6.76
N TRP A 105 1.18 -5.38 -5.82
CA TRP A 105 2.61 -5.38 -6.05
C TRP A 105 3.26 -6.35 -5.07
N GLY A 106 4.03 -7.30 -5.58
CA GLY A 106 4.84 -8.17 -4.74
C GLY A 106 5.85 -8.92 -5.60
N MET A 107 7.12 -8.83 -5.25
CA MET A 107 8.18 -9.65 -5.83
C MET A 107 9.07 -10.18 -4.71
N THR A 108 9.55 -11.41 -4.86
CA THR A 108 10.50 -11.98 -3.90
C THR A 108 11.75 -11.10 -3.82
N ASP A 109 12.08 -10.63 -2.61
CA ASP A 109 13.25 -9.83 -2.28
C ASP A 109 13.34 -8.44 -2.93
N ALA A 110 12.21 -7.87 -3.40
CA ALA A 110 12.16 -6.49 -3.89
C ALA A 110 11.38 -5.60 -2.91
N PHE A 111 11.87 -4.39 -2.68
CA PHE A 111 11.20 -3.37 -1.89
C PHE A 111 11.45 -1.98 -2.48
N VAL A 112 10.62 -1.00 -2.09
CA VAL A 112 10.73 0.42 -2.43
C VAL A 112 11.13 1.16 -1.17
N GLY A 113 12.20 1.94 -1.25
CA GLY A 113 12.83 2.60 -0.10
C GLY A 113 14.19 1.98 0.28
N PRO A 114 14.68 2.18 1.52
CA PRO A 114 14.04 2.99 2.55
C PRO A 114 13.99 4.47 2.18
N VAL A 115 12.90 5.14 2.56
CA VAL A 115 12.71 6.60 2.43
C VAL A 115 12.61 7.24 3.81
N PRO A 116 13.06 8.49 4.00
CA PRO A 116 12.95 9.16 5.30
C PRO A 116 11.51 9.52 5.64
N ILE A 117 11.18 9.44 6.93
CA ILE A 117 9.97 9.99 7.53
C ILE A 117 10.34 11.33 8.17
N ILE A 118 9.64 12.40 7.79
CA ILE A 118 9.91 13.75 8.28
C ILE A 118 8.60 14.38 8.74
N ASN A 119 8.50 14.69 10.04
CA ASN A 119 7.25 15.14 10.67
C ASN A 119 6.09 14.19 10.35
N ASP A 120 6.30 12.90 10.63
CA ASP A 120 5.35 11.80 10.41
C ASP A 120 5.01 11.52 8.94
N PHE A 121 5.54 12.28 7.99
CA PHE A 121 5.23 12.16 6.56
C PHE A 121 6.30 11.39 5.80
N TYR A 122 5.87 10.52 4.87
CA TYR A 122 6.73 9.78 3.97
C TYR A 122 6.26 9.88 2.52
N VAL A 123 7.17 9.63 1.58
CA VAL A 123 6.89 9.54 0.14
C VAL A 123 7.66 8.37 -0.43
N LEU A 124 6.95 7.36 -0.92
CA LEU A 124 7.48 6.22 -1.66
C LEU A 124 7.33 6.50 -3.16
N PRO A 125 8.39 6.90 -3.86
CA PRO A 125 8.33 7.15 -5.29
C PRO A 125 8.33 5.84 -6.08
N ASP A 126 7.78 5.90 -7.29
CA ASP A 126 7.91 4.84 -8.29
C ASP A 126 7.56 3.42 -7.79
N VAL A 127 6.47 3.29 -7.04
CA VAL A 127 5.94 1.98 -6.63
C VAL A 127 5.34 1.29 -7.86
N PRO A 128 5.89 0.15 -8.30
CA PRO A 128 5.36 -0.56 -9.46
C PRO A 128 4.11 -1.32 -9.04
N VAL A 129 2.97 -0.95 -9.57
CA VAL A 129 1.68 -1.54 -9.23
C VAL A 129 1.03 -2.16 -10.46
N ALA A 130 0.46 -3.34 -10.30
CA ALA A 130 -0.34 -4.02 -11.30
C ALA A 130 -1.81 -3.93 -10.93
N MET A 131 -2.67 -3.64 -11.91
CA MET A 131 -4.12 -3.60 -11.72
C MET A 131 -4.68 -4.98 -12.02
N GLN A 132 -5.66 -5.37 -11.23
CA GLN A 132 -6.38 -6.62 -11.35
C GLN A 132 -7.87 -6.33 -11.47
N GLY A 133 -8.62 -7.30 -11.97
CA GLY A 133 -10.07 -7.20 -12.16
C GLY A 133 -10.47 -7.12 -13.62
N THR A 134 -11.78 -7.08 -13.83
CA THR A 134 -12.39 -7.07 -15.16
C THR A 134 -13.27 -5.85 -15.31
N MET A 135 -12.98 -5.02 -16.30
CA MET A 135 -13.81 -3.90 -16.72
C MET A 135 -14.69 -4.35 -17.89
N ALA A 136 -16.01 -4.39 -17.69
CA ALA A 136 -16.98 -4.63 -18.76
C ALA A 136 -17.56 -3.29 -19.20
N VAL A 137 -17.54 -3.02 -20.51
CA VAL A 137 -18.07 -1.78 -21.09
C VAL A 137 -19.14 -2.13 -22.11
N SER A 138 -20.23 -1.36 -22.13
CA SER A 138 -21.27 -1.40 -23.17
C SER A 138 -21.58 0.01 -23.64
N TYR A 139 -21.80 0.19 -24.93
CA TYR A 139 -22.13 1.50 -25.49
C TYR A 139 -23.06 1.41 -26.69
N ASP A 140 -23.92 2.43 -26.82
CA ASP A 140 -24.73 2.73 -28.00
C ASP A 140 -24.66 4.25 -28.21
N ILE A 141 -23.74 4.68 -29.06
CA ILE A 141 -23.42 6.08 -29.29
C ILE A 141 -23.53 6.36 -30.78
N PHE A 142 -24.37 7.30 -31.20
CA PHE A 142 -24.74 7.54 -32.59
C PHE A 142 -23.56 7.73 -33.55
N LEU A 143 -22.50 8.44 -33.12
CA LEU A 143 -21.33 8.74 -33.95
C LEU A 143 -20.22 7.68 -33.87
N VAL A 144 -20.23 6.84 -32.82
CA VAL A 144 -19.20 5.82 -32.56
C VAL A 144 -19.69 4.43 -32.99
N GLY A 145 -20.97 4.13 -32.75
CA GLY A 145 -21.63 2.86 -33.00
C GLY A 145 -22.14 2.20 -31.72
N THR A 146 -22.51 0.93 -31.84
CA THR A 146 -22.91 0.08 -30.72
C THR A 146 -21.86 -1.00 -30.49
N GLY A 147 -21.52 -1.29 -29.25
CA GLY A 147 -20.55 -2.32 -28.93
C GLY A 147 -20.51 -2.69 -27.45
N SER A 148 -19.73 -3.73 -27.16
CA SER A 148 -19.36 -4.10 -25.80
C SER A 148 -17.99 -4.73 -25.81
N GLU A 149 -17.22 -4.47 -24.76
CA GLU A 149 -15.87 -4.97 -24.56
C GLU A 149 -15.69 -5.44 -23.12
N VAL A 150 -14.84 -6.45 -22.94
CA VAL A 150 -14.43 -6.92 -21.62
C VAL A 150 -12.91 -6.81 -21.56
N ILE A 151 -12.43 -5.92 -20.72
CA ILE A 151 -11.01 -5.59 -20.55
C ILE A 151 -10.55 -6.25 -19.26
N ASN A 152 -9.56 -7.14 -19.38
CA ASN A 152 -8.84 -7.64 -18.22
C ASN A 152 -7.76 -6.62 -17.85
N LEU A 153 -7.85 -6.08 -16.63
CA LEU A 153 -6.93 -5.03 -16.19
C LEU A 153 -5.51 -5.53 -15.97
N ALA A 154 -5.33 -6.84 -15.70
CA ALA A 154 -4.01 -7.44 -15.57
C ALA A 154 -3.21 -7.41 -16.89
N ASP A 155 -3.89 -7.28 -18.03
CA ASP A 155 -3.25 -7.21 -19.35
C ASP A 155 -2.76 -5.80 -19.70
N GLN A 156 -3.06 -4.79 -18.86
CA GLN A 156 -2.62 -3.40 -19.06
C GLN A 156 -1.15 -3.18 -18.65
N GLY A 157 -0.55 -4.16 -17.96
CA GLY A 157 0.83 -4.09 -17.47
C GLY A 157 0.97 -3.28 -16.19
N ASP A 158 2.21 -3.14 -15.75
CA ASP A 158 2.54 -2.41 -14.52
C ASP A 158 2.63 -0.90 -14.81
N PHE A 159 2.19 -0.10 -13.84
CA PHE A 159 2.39 1.35 -13.83
C PHE A 159 3.09 1.75 -12.54
N PHE A 160 3.77 2.87 -12.59
CA PHE A 160 4.47 3.42 -11.44
C PHE A 160 3.61 4.48 -10.80
N SER A 161 3.42 4.38 -9.49
CA SER A 161 2.74 5.43 -8.73
C SER A 161 3.57 5.89 -7.55
N THR A 162 3.37 7.16 -7.17
CA THR A 162 3.86 7.66 -5.90
C THR A 162 2.83 7.37 -4.83
N ILE A 163 3.26 6.76 -3.73
CA ILE A 163 2.45 6.56 -2.53
C ILE A 163 3.02 7.47 -1.45
N ASP A 164 2.22 8.41 -0.97
CA ASP A 164 2.58 9.26 0.15
C ASP A 164 1.54 9.18 1.25
N GLY A 165 1.94 9.60 2.44
CA GLY A 165 1.08 9.48 3.60
C GLY A 165 1.78 9.82 4.89
N THR A 166 1.08 9.57 5.99
CA THR A 166 1.63 9.71 7.34
C THR A 166 1.74 8.37 8.04
N VAL A 167 2.72 8.23 8.91
CA VAL A 167 2.83 7.14 9.88
C VAL A 167 2.73 7.70 11.29
N THR A 168 1.88 7.10 12.11
CA THR A 168 1.77 7.45 13.53
C THR A 168 1.82 6.20 14.37
N THR A 169 2.50 6.25 15.50
CA THR A 169 2.64 5.14 16.43
C THR A 169 1.86 5.42 17.71
N ASN A 170 1.19 4.40 18.24
CA ASN A 170 0.49 4.47 19.52
C ASN A 170 0.49 3.10 20.19
N ASN A 171 1.14 2.99 21.35
CA ASN A 171 1.21 1.78 22.16
C ASN A 171 1.57 0.51 21.35
N GLY A 172 2.67 0.57 20.59
CA GLY A 172 3.13 -0.56 19.77
C GLY A 172 2.26 -0.88 18.54
N THR A 173 1.35 0.02 18.16
CA THR A 173 0.61 -0.06 16.88
C THR A 173 1.03 1.10 15.99
N ALA A 174 1.56 0.79 14.82
CA ALA A 174 1.82 1.77 13.78
C ALA A 174 0.59 1.87 12.86
N THR A 175 0.16 3.08 12.56
CA THR A 175 -0.94 3.39 11.65
C THR A 175 -0.42 4.18 10.47
N LEU A 176 -0.67 3.68 9.26
CA LEU A 176 -0.41 4.36 8.01
C LEU A 176 -1.71 5.01 7.55
N ASN A 177 -1.62 6.27 7.11
CA ASN A 177 -2.67 6.96 6.39
C ASN A 177 -2.09 7.45 5.06
N SER A 178 -2.32 6.66 4.01
CA SER A 178 -1.77 6.89 2.67
C SER A 178 -2.83 7.46 1.75
N THR A 179 -2.41 8.35 0.84
CA THR A 179 -3.24 8.81 -0.26
C THR A 179 -2.58 8.43 -1.58
N LEU A 180 -3.39 7.88 -2.49
CA LEU A 180 -3.01 7.58 -3.85
C LEU A 180 -3.84 8.45 -4.79
N PRO A 181 -3.27 9.53 -5.35
CA PRO A 181 -3.99 10.34 -6.34
C PRO A 181 -4.12 9.55 -7.65
N ILE A 182 -5.25 9.71 -8.31
CA ILE A 182 -5.55 9.10 -9.60
C ILE A 182 -5.91 10.24 -10.56
N ASP A 183 -5.11 10.40 -11.60
CA ASP A 183 -5.35 11.35 -12.69
C ASP A 183 -4.73 10.76 -13.96
N SER A 184 -5.58 10.34 -14.88
CA SER A 184 -5.17 9.75 -16.15
C SER A 184 -6.09 10.21 -17.26
N THR A 185 -5.50 10.50 -18.41
CA THR A 185 -6.25 10.83 -19.63
C THR A 185 -5.78 9.91 -20.75
N THR A 186 -6.70 9.17 -21.35
CA THR A 186 -6.42 8.28 -22.47
C THR A 186 -7.29 8.66 -23.67
N PRO A 187 -6.72 8.72 -24.88
CA PRO A 187 -7.50 8.96 -26.08
C PRO A 187 -8.32 7.72 -26.42
N LEU A 188 -9.58 7.91 -26.79
CA LEU A 188 -10.40 6.89 -27.42
C LEU A 188 -10.04 6.87 -28.90
N VAL A 189 -9.59 5.74 -29.42
CA VAL A 189 -9.16 5.61 -30.83
C VAL A 189 -9.94 4.54 -31.56
N ASP A 190 -10.24 4.77 -32.85
CA ASP A 190 -10.83 3.75 -33.72
C ASP A 190 -9.80 2.71 -34.21
N GLY A 191 -10.28 1.72 -34.96
CA GLY A 191 -9.43 0.66 -35.52
C GLY A 191 -8.40 1.15 -36.57
N ASP A 192 -8.58 2.37 -37.09
CA ASP A 192 -7.64 3.04 -38.00
C ASP A 192 -6.68 3.98 -37.23
N GLY A 193 -6.85 4.13 -35.91
CA GLY A 193 -6.04 4.96 -35.03
C GLY A 193 -6.45 6.43 -34.96
N ASN A 194 -7.65 6.79 -35.44
CA ASN A 194 -8.18 8.15 -35.32
C ASN A 194 -8.74 8.38 -33.91
N GLU A 195 -8.44 9.54 -33.32
CA GLU A 195 -9.00 9.95 -32.03
C GLU A 195 -10.48 10.31 -32.17
N LEU A 196 -11.32 9.62 -31.40
CA LEU A 196 -12.77 9.80 -31.32
C LEU A 196 -13.18 10.64 -30.11
N GLY A 197 -12.27 10.85 -29.16
CA GLY A 197 -12.54 11.54 -27.91
C GLY A 197 -11.53 11.15 -26.83
N THR A 198 -11.87 11.40 -25.57
CA THR A 198 -11.00 11.14 -24.42
C THR A 198 -11.75 10.50 -23.27
N LEU A 199 -11.07 9.58 -22.59
CA LEU A 199 -11.44 9.08 -21.28
C LEU A 199 -10.55 9.78 -20.24
N HIS A 200 -11.16 10.47 -19.29
CA HIS A 200 -10.44 11.13 -18.20
C HIS A 200 -10.87 10.50 -16.87
N VAL A 201 -9.93 9.84 -16.20
CA VAL A 201 -10.15 9.18 -14.91
C VAL A 201 -9.48 10.02 -13.84
N THR A 202 -10.26 10.48 -12.87
CA THR A 202 -9.78 11.24 -11.72
C THR A 202 -10.28 10.62 -10.43
N GLY A 203 -9.56 10.83 -9.34
CA GLY A 203 -9.98 10.30 -8.05
C GLY A 203 -8.85 10.25 -7.04
N SER A 204 -9.15 9.60 -5.93
CA SER A 204 -8.16 9.30 -4.91
C SER A 204 -8.55 8.03 -4.17
N ALA A 205 -7.55 7.22 -3.81
CA ALA A 205 -7.71 6.21 -2.79
C ALA A 205 -7.09 6.71 -1.47
N THR A 206 -7.87 6.64 -0.39
CA THR A 206 -7.40 6.82 0.98
C THR A 206 -7.26 5.45 1.62
N ILE A 207 -6.08 5.14 2.15
CA ILE A 207 -5.77 3.85 2.74
C ILE A 207 -5.33 4.08 4.18
N VAL A 208 -6.12 3.56 5.12
CA VAL A 208 -5.77 3.54 6.53
C VAL A 208 -5.46 2.10 6.90
N ALA A 209 -4.22 1.83 7.29
CA ALA A 209 -3.77 0.48 7.62
C ALA A 209 -3.01 0.45 8.95
N THR A 210 -3.19 -0.61 9.71
CA THR A 210 -2.54 -0.77 11.03
C THR A 210 -1.68 -2.01 11.07
N GLY A 211 -0.44 -1.86 11.54
CA GLY A 211 0.51 -2.94 11.81
C GLY A 211 0.85 -2.97 13.29
N ILE A 212 0.97 -4.17 13.85
CA ILE A 212 1.43 -4.35 15.24
C ILE A 212 2.94 -4.48 15.20
N ALA A 213 3.62 -3.66 15.99
CA ALA A 213 5.07 -3.74 16.15
C ALA A 213 5.45 -5.17 16.53
N PRO A 214 6.43 -5.79 15.84
CA PRO A 214 6.93 -7.08 16.27
C PRO A 214 7.54 -6.88 17.67
N SER A 215 7.19 -7.76 18.61
CA SER A 215 7.74 -7.64 19.95
C SER A 215 9.26 -7.80 19.86
N CYS A 216 10.02 -6.86 20.40
CA CYS A 216 11.46 -7.02 20.61
C CYS A 216 11.76 -7.20 22.10
N PRO A 217 11.68 -8.44 22.63
CA PRO A 217 12.01 -8.69 24.03
C PRO A 217 13.34 -8.09 24.50
N PRO A 218 14.45 -8.15 23.72
CA PRO A 218 15.74 -7.65 24.18
C PRO A 218 15.86 -6.12 24.19
N ASP A 219 14.93 -5.37 23.59
CA ASP A 219 14.86 -3.92 23.70
C ASP A 219 14.08 -3.56 24.98
N LEU A 220 14.84 -3.34 26.06
CA LEU A 220 14.27 -3.06 27.37
C LEU A 220 14.11 -1.55 27.62
N THR A 221 14.68 -0.73 26.76
CA THR A 221 14.51 0.72 26.80
C THR A 221 13.31 1.18 26.00
N GLY A 222 12.87 0.38 25.02
CA GLY A 222 11.78 0.68 24.09
C GLY A 222 12.15 1.78 23.11
N ASP A 223 13.44 1.88 22.75
CA ASP A 223 13.95 2.92 21.86
C ASP A 223 14.32 2.38 20.45
N GLY A 224 14.01 1.11 20.20
CA GLY A 224 14.24 0.42 18.93
C GLY A 224 15.69 0.02 18.69
N ASN A 225 16.65 0.45 19.53
CA ASN A 225 18.07 0.19 19.32
C ASN A 225 18.59 -0.82 20.34
N LEU A 226 19.02 -1.99 19.88
CA LEU A 226 19.71 -2.96 20.74
C LEU A 226 21.16 -2.53 21.01
N ASP A 227 21.37 -1.86 22.14
CA ASP A 227 22.68 -1.35 22.52
C ASP A 227 23.06 -1.61 23.99
N PHE A 228 24.06 -0.89 24.49
CA PHE A 228 24.52 -1.05 25.87
C PHE A 228 23.44 -0.66 26.91
N PHE A 229 22.52 0.23 26.58
CA PHE A 229 21.48 0.68 27.48
C PHE A 229 20.46 -0.42 27.77
N ASP A 230 20.10 -1.29 26.81
CA ASP A 230 19.25 -2.46 27.09
C ASP A 230 19.95 -3.48 27.98
N ILE A 231 21.24 -3.71 27.73
CA ILE A 231 22.05 -4.58 28.58
C ILE A 231 22.08 -4.01 30.01
N SER A 232 22.26 -2.70 30.15
CA SER A 232 22.24 -2.03 31.45
C SER A 232 20.86 -2.13 32.12
N ALA A 233 19.77 -1.98 31.37
CA ALA A 233 18.41 -2.13 31.85
C ALA A 233 18.14 -3.57 32.32
N PHE A 234 18.56 -4.57 31.53
CA PHE A 234 18.48 -5.99 31.87
C PHE A 234 19.23 -6.29 33.16
N LEU A 235 20.48 -5.84 33.29
CA LEU A 235 21.29 -6.07 34.49
C LEU A 235 20.66 -5.41 35.73
N GLY A 236 20.06 -4.23 35.57
CA GLY A 236 19.26 -3.58 36.62
C GLY A 236 18.10 -4.45 37.06
N ALA A 237 17.23 -4.84 36.11
CA ALA A 237 16.06 -5.69 36.33
C ALA A 237 16.42 -7.05 36.95
N PHE A 238 17.48 -7.70 36.45
CA PHE A 238 17.97 -8.97 36.95
C PHE A 238 18.46 -8.86 38.41
N SER A 239 19.15 -7.76 38.75
CA SER A 239 19.62 -7.52 40.12
C SER A 239 18.48 -7.27 41.12
N SER A 240 17.36 -6.71 40.66
CA SER A 240 16.16 -6.48 41.47
C SER A 240 15.15 -7.62 41.43
N MET A 241 15.43 -8.71 40.70
CA MET A 241 14.48 -9.82 40.44
C MET A 241 13.15 -9.31 39.87
N ASP A 242 13.23 -8.33 38.97
CA ASP A 242 12.07 -7.79 38.27
C ASP A 242 11.59 -8.82 37.23
N PRO A 243 10.26 -9.09 37.13
CA PRO A 243 9.70 -10.02 36.14
C PRO A 243 10.17 -9.82 34.71
N ILE A 244 10.55 -8.61 34.29
CA ILE A 244 11.08 -8.38 32.94
C ILE A 244 12.44 -9.06 32.67
N ALA A 245 13.15 -9.46 33.72
CA ALA A 245 14.42 -10.20 33.63
C ALA A 245 14.26 -11.73 33.63
N ASP A 246 13.04 -12.26 33.77
CA ASP A 246 12.71 -13.71 33.64
C ASP A 246 12.52 -14.05 32.16
N PHE A 247 13.63 -14.08 31.42
CA PHE A 247 13.62 -14.13 29.96
C PHE A 247 13.24 -15.50 29.40
N ASP A 248 13.39 -16.56 30.19
CA ASP A 248 12.90 -17.90 29.84
C ASP A 248 11.52 -18.22 30.46
N ASN A 249 10.94 -17.25 31.19
CA ASN A 249 9.61 -17.30 31.82
C ASN A 249 9.43 -18.50 32.77
N ASN A 250 10.48 -18.93 33.46
CA ASN A 250 10.45 -20.06 34.38
C ASN A 250 10.21 -19.66 35.85
N GLY A 251 10.19 -18.36 36.15
CA GLY A 251 10.01 -17.78 37.49
C GLY A 251 11.28 -17.78 38.37
N VAL A 252 12.45 -18.08 37.81
CA VAL A 252 13.73 -18.26 38.52
C VAL A 252 14.85 -17.49 37.81
N TYR A 253 15.17 -16.31 38.34
CA TYR A 253 16.26 -15.44 37.85
C TYR A 253 17.64 -16.09 38.05
N ASN A 254 18.22 -16.61 36.99
CA ASN A 254 19.53 -17.27 37.00
C ASN A 254 20.30 -17.09 35.67
N PHE A 255 21.38 -17.85 35.48
CA PHE A 255 22.20 -17.76 34.27
C PHE A 255 21.43 -18.05 32.96
N PHE A 256 20.38 -18.86 33.01
CA PHE A 256 19.58 -19.19 31.84
C PHE A 256 18.84 -17.97 31.26
N ASP A 257 18.36 -17.05 32.11
CA ASP A 257 17.79 -15.77 31.66
C ASP A 257 18.81 -14.91 30.94
N VAL A 258 20.02 -14.82 31.48
CA VAL A 258 21.13 -14.08 30.87
C VAL A 258 21.47 -14.67 29.50
N SER A 259 21.52 -16.01 29.40
CA SER A 259 21.78 -16.69 28.12
C SER A 259 20.64 -16.48 27.13
N ALA A 260 19.38 -16.46 27.57
CA ALA A 260 18.22 -16.22 26.74
C ALA A 260 18.18 -14.78 26.23
N PHE A 261 18.43 -13.80 27.11
CA PHE A 261 18.57 -12.38 26.75
C PHE A 261 19.69 -12.18 25.73
N LEU A 262 20.90 -12.71 25.96
CA LEU A 262 22.00 -12.58 25.00
C LEU A 262 21.70 -13.29 23.67
N GLY A 263 20.99 -14.42 23.70
CA GLY A 263 20.52 -15.11 22.50
C GLY A 263 19.59 -14.22 21.68
N ALA A 264 18.60 -13.59 22.32
CA ALA A 264 17.69 -12.64 21.69
C ALA A 264 18.44 -11.39 21.21
N PHE A 265 19.26 -10.77 22.06
CA PHE A 265 20.03 -9.56 21.75
C PHE A 265 20.96 -9.74 20.55
N THR A 266 21.63 -10.89 20.44
CA THR A 266 22.49 -11.21 19.29
C THR A 266 21.73 -11.61 18.03
N SER A 267 20.49 -12.08 18.17
CA SER A 267 19.62 -12.41 17.03
C SER A 267 18.93 -11.18 16.44
N GLY A 268 18.92 -10.05 17.16
CA GLY A 268 18.21 -8.84 16.76
C GLY A 268 16.74 -8.83 17.17
N CYS A 269 16.06 -7.73 16.91
CA CYS A 269 14.60 -7.69 16.94
C CYS A 269 14.05 -8.43 15.70
N PRO A 270 13.01 -9.26 15.85
CA PRO A 270 12.32 -9.84 14.71
C PRO A 270 11.78 -8.75 13.81
#